data_AF-A9U850-F1
#
_entry.id   AF-A9U850-F1
#
_cell.length_a   1.000
_cell.length_b   1.000
_cell.length_c   1.000
_cell.angle_alpha   90.00
_cell.angle_beta   90.00
_cell.angle_gamma   90.00
#
_symmetry.space_group_name_H-M   'P 1'
#
loop_
_entity.id
_entity.type
_entity.pdbx_description
1 polymer ?
#
loop_
_entity_poly.entity_id
_entity_poly.type
_entity_poly.pdbx_seq_one_letter_code
_entity_poly.pdbx_strand_id
1 'polypeptide(L)'
;MRVLVYGASASVGTYAVQLAKHFGAVVTGVCSASNAELVTSIGADRVLDYTKQQLPNDGPPYDIIFDTVGKSPFSACVKLLASNGVYLRAYHVNPVIIVRGLWASLTSSKKVIGGNMKENAEDLVFLKERIEAGQLRAVIDCRYRLEQAADAHAYVEQGHKKGNVVLTVCED
;
A
#
# COMPACT_ATOMS: atom_id res chain seq x y z
N MET A 1 -0.77 5.62 16.45
CA MET A 1 -0.92 4.44 15.57
C MET A 1 0.29 4.35 14.64
N ARG A 2 0.85 3.16 14.42
CA ARG A 2 2.00 2.89 13.55
C ARG A 2 1.55 2.01 12.38
N VAL A 3 1.77 2.50 11.16
CA VAL A 3 1.33 1.82 9.93
C VAL A 3 2.55 1.53 9.07
N LEU A 4 2.71 0.28 8.65
CA LEU A 4 3.66 -0.09 7.60
C LEU A 4 2.91 -0.33 6.30
N VAL A 5 3.33 0.33 5.22
CA VAL A 5 2.78 0.13 3.87
C VAL A 5 3.82 -0.57 3.02
N TYR A 6 3.56 -1.82 2.64
CA TYR A 6 4.40 -2.58 1.72
C TYR A 6 3.96 -2.37 0.28
N GLY A 7 4.89 -1.94 -0.58
CA GLY A 7 4.57 -1.41 -1.90
C GLY A 7 4.12 0.05 -1.85
N ALA A 8 4.71 0.86 -0.97
CA ALA A 8 4.29 2.23 -0.69
C ALA A 8 4.30 3.17 -1.90
N SER A 9 5.07 2.87 -2.94
CA SER A 9 5.12 3.63 -4.19
C SER A 9 4.17 3.12 -5.29
N ALA A 10 3.42 2.05 -5.04
CA ALA A 10 2.42 1.54 -5.99
C ALA A 10 1.15 2.41 -5.98
N SER A 11 0.23 2.19 -6.93
CA SER A 11 -1.05 2.95 -7.02
C SER A 11 -1.79 2.98 -5.67
N VAL A 12 -2.18 1.82 -5.14
CA VAL A 12 -2.85 1.71 -3.82
C VAL A 12 -1.93 2.17 -2.69
N GLY A 13 -0.63 1.82 -2.75
CA GLY A 13 0.34 2.18 -1.72
C GLY A 13 0.48 3.69 -1.50
N THR A 14 0.48 4.46 -2.59
CA THR A 14 0.60 5.93 -2.50
C THR A 14 -0.60 6.57 -1.82
N TYR A 15 -1.81 6.04 -2.02
CA TYR A 15 -3.00 6.47 -1.26
C TYR A 15 -2.94 5.99 0.19
N ALA A 16 -2.50 4.75 0.44
CA ALA A 16 -2.40 4.20 1.78
C ALA A 16 -1.46 5.00 2.69
N VAL A 17 -0.32 5.45 2.17
CA VAL A 17 0.62 6.30 2.93
C VAL A 17 -0.04 7.62 3.29
N GLN A 18 -0.66 8.30 2.32
CA GLN A 18 -1.30 9.59 2.55
C GLN A 18 -2.49 9.48 3.51
N LEU A 19 -3.33 8.45 3.37
CA LEU A 19 -4.47 8.20 4.25
C LEU A 19 -4.02 7.87 5.67
N ALA A 20 -3.02 6.99 5.84
CA ALA A 20 -2.47 6.70 7.16
C ALA A 20 -1.93 7.97 7.82
N LYS A 21 -1.25 8.83 7.04
CA LYS A 21 -0.75 10.11 7.54
C LYS A 21 -1.89 11.09 7.88
N HIS A 22 -2.93 11.15 7.05
CA HIS A 22 -4.13 11.95 7.28
C HIS A 22 -4.81 11.61 8.63
N PHE A 23 -4.84 10.32 8.99
CA PHE A 23 -5.34 9.85 10.29
C PHE A 23 -4.33 9.97 11.44
N GLY A 24 -3.22 10.69 11.25
CA GLY A 24 -2.23 10.96 12.31
C GLY A 24 -1.33 9.78 12.66
N ALA A 25 -1.22 8.77 11.78
CA ALA A 25 -0.30 7.67 12.00
C ALA A 25 1.17 8.07 11.79
N VAL A 26 2.06 7.32 12.45
CA VAL A 26 3.48 7.25 12.09
C VAL A 26 3.63 6.19 11.01
N VAL A 27 4.05 6.60 9.81
CA VAL A 27 4.01 5.76 8.61
C VAL A 27 5.41 5.29 8.21
N THR A 28 5.59 3.97 8.12
CA THR A 28 6.76 3.36 7.48
C THR A 28 6.37 2.90 6.07
N GLY A 29 6.97 3.48 5.04
CA GLY A 29 6.81 3.01 3.66
C GLY A 29 7.90 2.01 3.27
N VAL A 30 7.53 0.93 2.58
CA VAL A 30 8.50 -0.03 2.01
C VAL A 30 8.42 0.05 0.48
N CYS A 31 9.54 0.42 -0.15
CA CYS A 31 9.67 0.58 -1.60
C CYS A 31 11.13 0.33 -2.05
N SER A 32 11.43 0.48 -3.33
CA SER A 32 12.81 0.50 -3.81
C SER A 32 13.50 1.83 -3.44
N ALA A 33 14.84 1.85 -3.39
CA ALA A 33 15.59 3.09 -3.15
C ALA A 33 15.21 4.24 -4.09
N SER A 34 14.98 3.94 -5.38
CA SER A 34 14.59 4.91 -6.41
C SER A 34 13.24 5.59 -6.16
N ASN A 35 12.43 5.08 -5.23
CA ASN A 35 11.12 5.59 -4.87
C ASN A 35 11.07 6.20 -3.46
N ALA A 36 12.20 6.28 -2.76
CA ALA A 36 12.23 6.75 -1.39
C ALA A 36 11.77 8.21 -1.26
N GLU A 37 12.29 9.10 -2.11
CA GLU A 37 11.90 10.51 -2.12
C GLU A 37 10.40 10.69 -2.40
N LEU A 38 9.86 9.94 -3.38
CA LEU A 38 8.42 9.93 -3.66
C LEU A 38 7.62 9.56 -2.40
N VAL A 39 7.97 8.45 -1.75
CA VAL A 39 7.24 7.93 -0.59
C VAL A 39 7.35 8.86 0.61
N THR A 40 8.50 9.50 0.83
CA THR A 40 8.66 10.56 1.83
C THR A 40 7.80 11.77 1.50
N SER A 41 7.76 12.22 0.23
CA SER A 41 7.01 13.40 -0.20
C SER A 41 5.49 13.28 -0.01
N ILE A 42 4.97 12.06 0.13
CA ILE A 42 3.55 11.77 0.36
C ILE A 42 3.23 11.43 1.83
N GLY A 43 4.21 11.58 2.73
CA GLY A 43 3.97 11.58 4.18
C GLY A 43 4.56 10.41 4.97
N ALA A 44 5.39 9.56 4.37
CA ALA A 44 6.08 8.52 5.13
C ALA A 44 7.14 9.13 6.07
N ASP A 45 7.09 8.76 7.35
CA ASP A 45 8.05 9.16 8.39
C ASP A 45 9.35 8.35 8.30
N ARG A 46 9.27 7.11 7.81
CA ARG A 46 10.40 6.22 7.57
C ARG A 46 10.23 5.50 6.24
N VAL A 47 11.33 5.32 5.51
CA VAL A 47 11.36 4.51 4.29
C VAL A 47 12.31 3.33 4.47
N LEU A 48 11.87 2.14 4.07
CA LEU A 48 12.67 0.92 4.04
C LEU A 48 12.85 0.44 2.59
N ASP A 49 14.11 0.19 2.22
CA ASP A 49 14.45 -0.41 0.94
C ASP A 49 14.35 -1.94 1.02
N TYR A 50 13.36 -2.53 0.34
CA TYR A 50 13.16 -3.98 0.35
C TYR A 50 14.29 -4.76 -0.34
N THR A 51 15.12 -4.10 -1.17
CA THR A 51 16.22 -4.75 -1.90
C THR A 51 17.46 -4.97 -1.05
N LYS A 52 17.62 -4.20 0.04
CA LYS A 52 18.86 -4.17 0.84
C LYS A 52 18.74 -4.88 2.18
N GLN A 53 17.55 -4.90 2.77
CA GLN A 53 17.35 -5.45 4.11
C GLN A 53 15.99 -6.12 4.25
N GLN A 54 15.95 -7.21 5.01
CA GLN A 54 14.69 -7.76 5.50
C GLN A 54 14.01 -6.73 6.41
N LEU A 55 12.69 -6.84 6.56
CA LEU A 55 11.95 -5.95 7.46
C LEU A 55 12.56 -6.04 8.87
N PRO A 56 13.15 -4.96 9.39
CA PRO A 56 13.91 -5.01 10.62
C PRO A 56 12.94 -5.17 11.81
N ASN A 57 13.31 -6.04 12.75
CA ASN A 57 12.57 -6.30 13.98
C ASN A 57 13.29 -5.65 15.18
N ASP A 58 13.69 -4.39 15.00
CA ASP A 58 14.47 -3.59 15.95
C ASP A 58 13.68 -2.40 16.52
N GLY A 59 12.46 -2.18 16.03
CA GLY A 59 11.62 -1.05 16.41
C GLY A 59 10.30 -1.45 17.07
N PRO A 60 9.48 -0.46 17.49
CA PRO A 60 8.17 -0.72 18.04
C PRO A 60 7.26 -1.40 17.01
N PRO A 61 6.38 -2.32 17.46
CA PRO A 61 5.51 -3.08 16.56
C PRO A 61 4.51 -2.18 15.83
N TYR A 62 3.94 -2.69 14.74
CA TYR A 62 2.95 -2.00 13.91
C TYR A 62 1.52 -2.37 14.30
N ASP A 63 0.66 -1.37 14.37
CA ASP A 63 -0.78 -1.57 14.55
C ASP A 63 -1.41 -2.11 13.26
N ILE A 64 -0.94 -1.60 12.11
CA ILE A 64 -1.38 -2.04 10.79
C ILE A 64 -0.17 -2.29 9.91
N ILE A 65 -0.17 -3.44 9.24
CA ILE A 65 0.70 -3.69 8.08
C ILE A 65 -0.22 -3.83 6.88
N PHE A 66 0.00 -3.05 5.83
CA PHE A 66 -0.78 -3.11 4.60
C PHE A 66 0.10 -3.50 3.42
N ASP A 67 -0.08 -4.71 2.90
CA ASP A 67 0.62 -5.20 1.70
C ASP A 67 -0.24 -5.00 0.45
N THR A 68 0.22 -4.09 -0.41
CA THR A 68 -0.46 -3.69 -1.65
C THR A 68 0.03 -4.42 -2.89
N VAL A 69 1.08 -5.22 -2.77
CA VAL A 69 1.74 -5.91 -3.91
C VAL A 69 1.81 -7.43 -3.73
N GLY A 70 1.48 -7.94 -2.55
CA GLY A 70 1.43 -9.36 -2.24
C GLY A 70 2.80 -10.03 -2.06
N LYS A 71 3.88 -9.23 -1.96
CA LYS A 71 5.28 -9.70 -1.93
C LYS A 71 5.93 -9.62 -0.55
N SER A 72 5.21 -9.17 0.48
CA SER A 72 5.80 -9.04 1.81
C SER A 72 5.95 -10.41 2.51
N PRO A 73 7.02 -10.61 3.30
CA PRO A 73 7.28 -11.87 3.99
C PRO A 73 6.29 -12.12 5.13
N PHE A 74 5.29 -12.97 4.91
CA PHE A 74 4.17 -13.21 5.84
C PHE A 74 4.58 -13.39 7.31
N SER A 75 5.51 -14.30 7.61
CA SER A 75 5.91 -14.59 8.99
C SER A 75 6.56 -13.38 9.66
N ALA A 76 7.35 -12.61 8.91
CA ALA A 76 7.98 -11.39 9.43
C ALA A 76 6.92 -10.32 9.70
N CYS A 77 5.97 -10.11 8.79
CA CYS A 77 4.85 -9.20 9.00
C CYS A 77 4.05 -9.56 10.27
N VAL A 78 3.65 -10.83 10.43
CA VAL A 78 2.90 -11.26 11.64
C VAL A 78 3.72 -11.06 12.91
N LYS A 79 5.04 -11.28 12.89
CA LYS A 79 5.93 -11.01 14.04
C LYS A 79 5.98 -9.52 14.39
N LEU A 80 6.03 -8.66 13.38
CA LEU A 80 6.11 -7.20 13.53
C LEU A 80 4.80 -6.52 13.97
N LEU A 81 3.67 -7.24 13.95
CA LEU A 81 2.40 -6.70 14.45
C LEU A 81 2.39 -6.55 15.97
N ALA A 82 1.73 -5.49 16.43
CA ALA A 82 1.37 -5.29 17.83
C ALA A 82 0.31 -6.32 18.27
N SER A 83 0.05 -6.39 19.57
CA SER A 83 -1.16 -7.06 20.09
C SER A 83 -2.40 -6.41 19.47
N ASN A 84 -3.35 -7.23 18.99
CA ASN A 84 -4.52 -6.78 18.21
C ASN A 84 -4.19 -6.12 16.85
N GLY A 85 -2.94 -6.16 16.41
CA GLY A 85 -2.54 -5.59 15.13
C GLY A 85 -3.15 -6.33 13.93
N VAL A 86 -3.32 -5.61 12.83
CA VAL A 86 -3.95 -6.11 11.60
C VAL A 86 -2.94 -6.14 10.47
N TYR A 87 -2.79 -7.31 9.85
CA TYR A 87 -2.11 -7.45 8.57
C TYR A 87 -3.13 -7.52 7.44
N LEU A 88 -3.28 -6.40 6.74
CA LEU A 88 -4.15 -6.22 5.59
C LEU A 88 -3.42 -6.55 4.29
N ARG A 89 -4.08 -7.28 3.38
CA ARG A 89 -3.54 -7.65 2.07
C ARG A 89 -4.52 -7.28 0.96
N ALA A 90 -4.11 -6.36 0.09
CA ALA A 90 -4.87 -5.93 -1.10
C ALA A 90 -4.57 -6.77 -2.35
N TYR A 91 -3.76 -7.82 -2.21
CA TYR A 91 -3.42 -8.74 -3.30
C TYR A 91 -4.03 -10.12 -3.05
N HIS A 92 -4.08 -10.94 -4.10
CA HIS A 92 -4.62 -12.30 -4.09
C HIS A 92 -4.29 -13.07 -2.81
N VAL A 93 -5.33 -13.44 -2.08
CA VAL A 93 -5.28 -14.42 -1.00
C VAL A 93 -5.43 -15.81 -1.62
N ASN A 94 -4.47 -16.69 -1.35
CA ASN A 94 -4.53 -18.10 -1.74
C ASN A 94 -4.86 -18.97 -0.51
N PRO A 95 -5.22 -20.26 -0.69
CA PRO A 95 -5.61 -21.14 0.42
C PRO A 95 -4.55 -21.22 1.53
N VAL A 96 -3.26 -21.21 1.17
CA VAL A 96 -2.15 -21.25 2.14
C VAL A 96 -2.18 -20.00 3.04
N ILE A 97 -2.39 -18.82 2.46
CA ILE A 97 -2.46 -17.56 3.20
C ILE A 97 -3.69 -17.52 4.10
N ILE A 98 -4.83 -18.03 3.63
CA ILE A 98 -6.07 -18.10 4.43
C ILE A 98 -5.85 -18.98 5.66
N VAL A 99 -5.33 -20.20 5.47
CA VAL A 99 -5.02 -21.12 6.57
C VAL A 99 -4.05 -20.49 7.56
N ARG A 100 -2.98 -19.86 7.07
CA ARG A 100 -2.00 -19.18 7.94
C ARG A 100 -2.60 -17.98 8.68
N GLY A 101 -3.51 -17.25 8.06
CA GLY A 101 -4.20 -16.12 8.67
C GLY A 101 -5.15 -16.55 9.80
N LEU A 102 -5.92 -17.62 9.57
CA LEU A 102 -6.77 -18.23 10.58
C LEU A 102 -5.94 -18.73 11.77
N TRP A 103 -4.84 -19.43 11.49
CA TRP A 103 -3.95 -19.92 12.55
C TRP A 103 -3.35 -18.77 13.36
N ALA A 104 -2.88 -17.71 12.71
CA ALA A 104 -2.37 -16.52 13.40
C ALA A 104 -3.43 -15.88 14.32
N SER A 105 -4.69 -15.88 13.89
CA SER A 105 -5.82 -15.32 14.66
C SER A 105 -6.29 -16.22 15.81
N LEU A 106 -6.06 -17.54 15.71
CA LEU A 106 -6.38 -18.50 16.78
C LEU A 106 -5.28 -18.58 17.85
N THR A 107 -4.03 -18.40 17.45
CA THR A 107 -2.86 -18.51 18.34
C THR A 107 -2.40 -17.18 18.92
N SER A 108 -2.96 -16.07 18.44
CA SER A 108 -2.64 -14.73 18.92
C SER A 108 -3.83 -13.80 18.73
N SER A 109 -3.77 -12.60 19.31
CA SER A 109 -4.79 -11.58 19.07
C SER A 109 -4.65 -10.85 17.72
N LYS A 110 -3.68 -11.23 16.90
CA LYS A 110 -3.35 -10.58 15.62
C LYS A 110 -4.29 -11.06 14.54
N LYS A 111 -4.71 -10.16 13.65
CA LYS A 111 -5.63 -10.48 12.55
C LYS A 111 -4.93 -10.41 11.21
N VAL A 112 -5.29 -11.31 10.31
CA VAL A 112 -4.88 -11.24 8.90
C VAL A 112 -6.15 -11.09 8.07
N ILE A 113 -6.24 -9.99 7.33
CA ILE A 113 -7.42 -9.62 6.53
C ILE A 113 -7.01 -9.52 5.07
N GLY A 114 -7.81 -10.09 4.19
CA GLY A 114 -7.70 -9.95 2.75
C GLY A 114 -9.00 -10.40 2.09
N GLY A 115 -9.09 -10.20 0.77
CA GLY A 115 -10.30 -10.49 0.00
C GLY A 115 -10.95 -9.22 -0.56
N ASN A 116 -12.17 -9.38 -1.07
CA ASN A 116 -12.91 -8.29 -1.69
C ASN A 116 -13.36 -7.27 -0.64
N MET A 117 -13.04 -6.00 -0.86
CA MET A 117 -13.60 -4.90 -0.06
C MET A 117 -14.93 -4.47 -0.69
N LYS A 118 -15.90 -4.10 0.15
CA LYS A 118 -17.13 -3.48 -0.37
C LYS A 118 -16.80 -2.07 -0.82
N GLU A 119 -17.13 -1.76 -2.07
CA GLU A 119 -17.12 -0.40 -2.57
C GLU A 119 -18.39 0.31 -2.11
N ASN A 120 -18.25 1.50 -1.53
CA ASN A 120 -19.38 2.31 -1.12
C ASN A 120 -19.16 3.78 -1.54
N ALA A 121 -20.27 4.49 -1.74
CA ALA A 121 -20.23 5.86 -2.25
C ALA A 121 -19.65 6.86 -1.22
N GLU A 122 -19.83 6.60 0.07
CA GLU A 122 -19.35 7.48 1.15
C GLU A 122 -17.82 7.56 1.16
N ASP A 123 -17.14 6.43 0.98
CA ASP A 123 -15.68 6.37 0.87
C ASP A 123 -15.17 7.15 -0.35
N LEU A 124 -15.87 7.07 -1.49
CA LEU A 124 -15.49 7.81 -2.69
C LEU A 124 -15.70 9.32 -2.52
N VAL A 125 -16.80 9.73 -1.88
CA VAL A 125 -17.04 11.14 -1.53
C VAL A 125 -15.97 11.64 -0.57
N PHE A 126 -15.62 10.86 0.45
CA PHE A 126 -14.53 11.19 1.37
C PHE A 126 -13.21 11.42 0.60
N LEU A 127 -12.81 10.49 -0.26
CA LEU A 127 -11.59 10.63 -1.07
C LEU A 127 -11.63 11.87 -1.96
N LYS A 128 -12.76 12.11 -2.64
CA LYS A 128 -12.96 13.30 -3.49
C LYS A 128 -12.73 14.58 -2.70
N GLU A 129 -13.41 14.76 -1.57
CA GLU A 129 -13.32 15.98 -0.76
C GLU A 129 -11.88 16.21 -0.27
N ARG A 130 -11.18 15.15 0.13
CA ARG A 130 -9.78 15.27 0.58
C ARG A 130 -8.84 15.66 -0.58
N ILE A 131 -9.10 15.17 -1.78
CA ILE A 131 -8.34 15.54 -2.98
C ILE A 131 -8.61 16.99 -3.37
N GLU A 132 -9.88 17.42 -3.39
CA GLU A 132 -10.26 18.81 -3.68
C GLU A 132 -9.70 19.81 -2.65
N ALA A 133 -9.61 19.40 -1.38
CA ALA A 133 -8.97 20.17 -0.33
C ALA A 133 -7.43 20.16 -0.38
N GLY A 134 -6.80 19.47 -1.33
CA GLY A 134 -5.35 19.34 -1.45
C GLY A 134 -4.69 18.50 -0.34
N GLN A 135 -5.47 17.77 0.45
CA GLN A 135 -5.00 16.95 1.57
C GLN A 135 -4.53 15.56 1.11
N LEU A 136 -5.05 15.09 -0.02
CA LEU A 136 -4.59 13.92 -0.75
C LEU A 136 -4.28 14.34 -2.19
N ARG A 137 -3.32 13.67 -2.83
CA ARG A 137 -3.06 13.82 -4.26
C ARG A 137 -2.93 12.48 -4.95
N ALA A 138 -3.42 12.43 -6.20
CA ALA A 138 -3.15 11.32 -7.09
C ALA A 138 -1.68 11.38 -7.54
N VAL A 139 -0.90 10.36 -7.19
CA VAL A 139 0.44 10.19 -7.76
C VAL A 139 0.28 9.60 -9.15
N ILE A 140 0.60 10.40 -10.17
CA ILE A 140 0.56 10.00 -11.58
C ILE A 140 2.00 9.85 -12.06
N ASP A 141 2.35 8.68 -12.57
CA ASP A 141 3.65 8.39 -13.15
C ASP A 141 3.76 8.96 -14.56
N CYS A 142 2.82 8.55 -15.40
CA CYS A 142 2.77 8.87 -16.80
C CYS A 142 1.33 8.85 -17.32
N ARG A 143 1.17 9.53 -18.44
CA ARG A 143 -0.10 9.62 -19.17
C ARG A 143 0.14 9.10 -20.59
N TYR A 144 -0.76 8.23 -21.02
CA TYR A 144 -0.82 7.72 -22.38
C TYR A 144 -2.14 8.14 -23.00
N ARG A 145 -2.20 8.27 -24.31
CA ARG A 145 -3.50 8.36 -25.00
C ARG A 145 -4.15 6.97 -25.06
N LEU A 146 -5.46 6.92 -25.25
CA LEU A 146 -6.19 5.65 -25.33
C LEU A 146 -5.64 4.72 -26.43
N GLU A 147 -5.16 5.27 -27.55
CA GLU A 147 -4.58 4.48 -28.65
C GLU A 147 -3.27 3.78 -28.23
N GLN A 148 -2.63 4.25 -27.17
CA GLN A 148 -1.39 3.70 -26.62
C GLN A 148 -1.66 2.77 -25.43
N ALA A 149 -2.90 2.29 -25.25
CA ALA A 149 -3.25 1.40 -24.14
C ALA A 149 -2.34 0.15 -24.07
N ALA A 150 -1.97 -0.43 -25.22
CA ALA A 150 -1.06 -1.58 -25.26
C ALA A 150 0.32 -1.23 -24.67
N ASP A 151 0.90 -0.08 -25.03
CA ASP A 151 2.17 0.39 -24.49
C ASP A 151 2.07 0.69 -22.98
N ALA A 152 0.95 1.29 -22.55
CA ALA A 152 0.68 1.56 -21.15
C ALA A 152 0.62 0.26 -20.33
N HIS A 153 -0.04 -0.78 -20.85
CA HIS A 153 -0.07 -2.10 -20.23
C HIS A 153 1.32 -2.74 -20.17
N ALA A 154 2.07 -2.75 -21.28
CA ALA A 154 3.43 -3.27 -21.32
C ALA A 154 4.37 -2.55 -20.33
N TYR A 155 4.18 -1.24 -20.12
CA TYR A 155 4.90 -0.47 -19.11
C TYR A 155 4.51 -0.89 -17.68
N VAL A 156 3.21 -1.01 -17.38
CA VAL A 156 2.71 -1.43 -16.06
C VAL A 156 3.20 -2.84 -15.69
N GLU A 157 3.24 -3.75 -16.66
CA GLU A 157 3.65 -5.15 -16.48
C GLU A 157 5.12 -5.31 -16.10
N GLN A 158 5.97 -4.33 -16.42
CA GLN A 158 7.37 -4.31 -15.94
C GLN A 158 7.47 -4.17 -14.42
N GLY A 159 6.40 -3.74 -13.75
CA GLY A 159 6.33 -3.65 -12.29
C GLY A 159 7.11 -2.49 -11.68
N HIS A 160 7.55 -1.52 -12.49
CA HIS A 160 8.37 -0.38 -12.07
C HIS A 160 7.61 0.95 -11.96
N LYS A 161 6.30 0.95 -12.23
CA LYS A 161 5.49 2.16 -12.17
C LYS A 161 5.42 2.78 -10.77
N LYS A 162 5.29 4.10 -10.72
CA LYS A 162 5.20 4.95 -9.52
C LYS A 162 3.80 5.54 -9.40
N GLY A 163 2.95 4.96 -8.56
CA GLY A 163 1.57 5.39 -8.45
C GLY A 163 0.72 4.91 -9.64
N ASN A 164 0.03 5.83 -10.30
CA ASN A 164 -0.97 5.56 -11.34
C ASN A 164 -0.44 5.85 -12.74
N VAL A 165 -0.83 4.98 -13.68
CA VAL A 165 -0.69 5.23 -15.13
C VAL A 165 -2.08 5.54 -15.64
N VAL A 166 -2.24 6.66 -16.36
CA VAL A 166 -3.56 7.18 -16.76
C VAL A 166 -3.67 7.16 -18.28
N LEU A 167 -4.84 6.79 -18.78
CA LEU A 167 -5.21 6.91 -20.20
C LEU A 167 -6.10 8.14 -20.40
N THR A 168 -5.71 9.00 -21.33
CA THR A 168 -6.54 10.12 -21.79
C THR A 168 -7.41 9.64 -22.96
N VAL A 169 -8.74 9.77 -22.81
CA VAL A 169 -9.74 9.28 -23.79
C VAL A 169 -10.18 10.39 -24.75
N CYS A 170 -10.21 11.65 -24.31
CA CYS A 170 -10.41 12.84 -25.13
C CYS A 170 -9.43 13.92 -24.66
N GLU A 171 -8.90 14.71 -25.59
CA GLU A 171 -8.21 15.97 -25.24
C GLU A 171 -9.27 17.00 -24.84
N ASP A 172 -9.01 17.76 -23.76
CA ASP A 172 -9.86 18.87 -23.32
C ASP A 172 -9.81 20.06 -24.30
#